data_AF-A0A2G2W248-F1
#
_entry.id   AF-A0A2G2W248-F1
#
_cell.length_a   1.000
_cell.length_b   1.000
_cell.length_c   1.000
_cell.angle_alpha   90.00
_cell.angle_beta   90.00
_cell.angle_gamma   90.00
#
_symmetry.space_group_name_H-M   'P 1'
#
loop_
_entity.id
_entity.type
_entity.pdbx_description
1 polymer ?
#
loop_
_entity_poly.entity_id
_entity_poly.type
_entity_poly.pdbx_seq_one_letter_code
_entity_poly.pdbx_strand_id
1 'polypeptide(L)'
;MTLKHSLVRKIGNAINEVARDKGSMWWYTPHMAAASHAITERIPLVHILLEVRDARIPLSSTCEIIKHLSPSSRRIIILNKTDLANSIQLKEWLKYFEQKKCLAFGVNSHKKDNIKELLNFLQARVRELPKIGHGDQTITLMLFGIPNVGKSALANSLHQIGRISAAEKGRLKHAIVSPHPGETKNISGLKIASHPSIYVLDTPGVFSSEILDAEVCSNLALTGAIKDCLVGEVELAEYFLSIFNLSNEYKKWAKLSLAGADDCSELERRQKRQYLTDHTQDFIVNKARRMLYEAVTSFNSDLEDEEVMSRLIKAEFAVLRDAFNLPPDSDDHVSKVAAKLLNLYRTGRLGHYTLDLAPNQFGVLHDGKQPYPGDISALEKLATCGAKMILDQCVPDFVTVEARALRVMPGTLAAMYEKLGGEVKWMGKPDKIMYKSAMEMAAVNASDCIAVGDSLHHDIKGANAAGIASAFIAGGIHATELGLSKFGEVADDNSVHALALKDNAYPTYVLPSFTW
;
A
#
# COMPACT_ATOMS: atom_id res chain seq x y z
N MET A 1 16.08 -9.06 13.18
CA MET A 1 15.66 -7.95 12.31
C MET A 1 15.73 -8.51 10.90
N THR A 2 14.70 -8.37 10.06
CA THR A 2 14.72 -8.99 8.72
C THR A 2 15.61 -8.19 7.77
N LEU A 3 16.21 -8.84 6.76
CA LEU A 3 17.04 -8.17 5.75
C LEU A 3 16.27 -7.03 5.06
N LYS A 4 14.97 -7.23 4.78
CA LYS A 4 14.09 -6.19 4.23
C LYS A 4 14.13 -4.92 5.08
N HIS A 5 13.99 -5.05 6.39
CA HIS A 5 13.99 -3.90 7.30
C HIS A 5 15.39 -3.23 7.37
N SER A 6 16.46 -4.02 7.33
CA SER A 6 17.84 -3.54 7.25
C SER A 6 18.06 -2.68 5.98
N LEU A 7 17.62 -3.18 4.82
CA LEU A 7 17.69 -2.47 3.54
C LEU A 7 16.83 -1.21 3.51
N VAL A 8 15.60 -1.25 4.03
CA VAL A 8 14.73 -0.06 4.14
C VAL A 8 15.41 1.05 4.95
N ARG A 9 16.02 0.70 6.08
CA ARG A 9 16.74 1.68 6.91
C ARG A 9 17.97 2.23 6.18
N LYS A 10 18.75 1.38 5.50
CA LYS A 10 19.93 1.79 4.73
C LYS A 10 19.54 2.76 3.60
N ILE A 11 18.57 2.39 2.78
CA ILE A 11 18.08 3.17 1.63
C ILE A 11 17.43 4.48 2.09
N GLY A 12 16.52 4.40 3.07
CA GLY A 12 15.83 5.56 3.60
C GLY A 12 16.78 6.57 4.24
N ASN A 13 17.79 6.12 4.98
CA ASN A 13 18.80 7.00 5.57
C ASN A 13 19.66 7.68 4.51
N ALA A 14 20.09 6.96 3.48
CA ALA A 14 20.85 7.56 2.37
C ALA A 14 20.06 8.69 1.68
N ILE A 15 18.77 8.46 1.44
CA ILE A 15 17.88 9.49 0.86
C ILE A 15 17.72 10.68 1.82
N ASN A 16 17.54 10.42 3.12
CA ASN A 16 17.36 11.46 4.13
C ASN A 16 18.62 12.30 4.33
N GLU A 17 19.81 11.73 4.19
CA GLU A 17 21.08 12.46 4.20
C GLU A 17 21.17 13.41 3.01
N VAL A 18 20.84 12.93 1.80
CA VAL A 18 20.78 13.78 0.59
C VAL A 18 19.74 14.89 0.76
N ALA A 19 18.58 14.60 1.34
CA ALA A 19 17.52 15.59 1.56
C ALA A 19 17.89 16.69 2.55
N ARG A 20 18.79 16.42 3.51
CA ARG A 20 19.26 17.40 4.50
C ARG A 20 20.33 18.33 3.96
N ASP A 21 21.08 17.90 2.95
CA ASP A 21 22.08 18.74 2.32
C ASP A 21 21.39 19.81 1.45
N LYS A 22 21.39 21.05 1.93
CA LYS A 22 20.80 22.22 1.26
C LYS A 22 21.49 22.57 -0.07
N GLY A 23 22.68 22.02 -0.33
CA GLY A 23 23.38 22.11 -1.61
C GLY A 23 23.02 21.00 -2.60
N SER A 24 22.22 20.00 -2.18
CA SER A 24 21.87 18.88 -3.05
C SER A 24 20.99 19.34 -4.22
N MET A 25 21.45 19.09 -5.44
CA MET A 25 20.71 19.41 -6.67
C MET A 25 19.49 18.52 -6.90
N TRP A 26 19.08 17.70 -5.93
CA TRP A 26 18.25 16.52 -6.18
C TRP A 26 16.96 16.45 -5.35
N TRP A 27 17.00 16.87 -4.09
CA TRP A 27 15.79 16.92 -3.25
C TRP A 27 15.32 18.36 -3.12
N TYR A 28 14.06 18.61 -3.48
CA TYR A 28 13.42 19.92 -3.36
C TYR A 28 14.26 21.07 -3.99
N THR A 29 14.61 20.91 -5.26
CA THR A 29 15.42 21.88 -6.00
C THR A 29 14.74 23.26 -6.08
N PRO A 30 15.49 24.35 -6.38
CA PRO A 30 14.89 25.66 -6.65
C PRO A 30 13.81 25.61 -7.73
N HIS A 31 13.97 24.73 -8.73
CA HIS A 31 12.95 24.48 -9.75
C HIS A 31 11.69 23.81 -9.17
N MET A 32 11.84 22.83 -8.29
CA MET A 32 10.69 22.21 -7.61
C MET A 32 9.99 23.17 -6.65
N ALA A 33 10.73 24.03 -5.96
CA ALA A 33 10.16 25.10 -5.14
C ALA A 33 9.34 26.09 -5.99
N ALA A 34 9.90 26.56 -7.11
CA ALA A 34 9.20 27.41 -8.06
C ALA A 34 7.95 26.71 -8.63
N ALA A 35 8.03 25.42 -8.97
CA ALA A 35 6.89 24.64 -9.43
C ALA A 35 5.82 24.49 -8.33
N SER A 36 6.21 24.25 -7.08
CA SER A 36 5.31 24.16 -5.93
C SER A 36 4.53 25.47 -5.72
N HIS A 37 5.22 26.61 -5.79
CA HIS A 37 4.59 27.93 -5.75
C HIS A 37 3.63 28.13 -6.93
N ALA A 38 4.06 27.83 -8.15
CA ALA A 38 3.24 27.97 -9.35
C ALA A 38 1.98 27.08 -9.34
N ILE A 39 2.05 25.88 -8.74
CA ILE A 39 0.89 25.01 -8.52
C ILE A 39 -0.03 25.66 -7.50
N THR A 40 0.50 26.08 -6.35
CA THR A 40 -0.26 26.66 -5.24
C THR A 40 -1.05 27.90 -5.66
N GLU A 41 -0.46 28.80 -6.44
CA GLU A 41 -1.12 30.00 -6.96
C GLU A 41 -2.30 29.68 -7.90
N ARG A 42 -2.29 28.52 -8.57
CA ARG A 42 -3.31 28.12 -9.53
C ARG A 42 -4.42 27.29 -8.90
N ILE A 43 -4.23 26.72 -7.71
CA ILE A 43 -5.25 25.92 -7.00
C ILE A 43 -6.59 26.67 -6.86
N PRO A 44 -6.64 27.96 -6.50
CA PRO A 44 -7.92 28.68 -6.40
C PRO A 44 -8.62 28.89 -7.75
N LEU A 45 -7.89 28.80 -8.86
CA LEU A 45 -8.38 29.08 -10.22
C LEU A 45 -8.94 27.83 -10.92
N VAL A 46 -8.73 26.64 -10.35
CA VAL A 46 -9.15 25.37 -10.96
C VAL A 46 -10.40 24.82 -10.31
N HIS A 47 -11.20 24.11 -11.09
CA HIS A 47 -12.51 23.61 -10.66
C HIS A 47 -12.39 22.28 -9.91
N ILE A 48 -11.51 21.38 -10.39
CA ILE A 48 -11.27 20.06 -9.81
C ILE A 48 -9.75 19.80 -9.76
N LEU A 49 -9.30 19.26 -8.65
CA LEU A 49 -7.93 18.83 -8.42
C LEU A 49 -7.84 17.31 -8.59
N LEU A 50 -6.97 16.86 -9.49
CA LEU A 50 -6.70 15.45 -9.78
C LEU A 50 -5.33 15.07 -9.21
N GLU A 51 -5.32 14.43 -8.06
CA GLU A 51 -4.09 13.93 -7.45
C GLU A 51 -3.72 12.60 -8.07
N VAL A 52 -2.65 12.59 -8.86
CA VAL A 52 -2.15 11.35 -9.46
C VAL A 52 -1.18 10.68 -8.50
N ARG A 53 -1.47 9.42 -8.18
CA ARG A 53 -0.65 8.53 -7.35
C ARG A 53 -0.28 7.27 -8.13
N ASP A 54 0.77 6.58 -7.72
CA ASP A 54 1.15 5.28 -8.29
C ASP A 54 0.39 4.19 -7.53
N ALA A 55 -0.38 3.36 -8.25
CA ALA A 55 -1.23 2.32 -7.67
C ALA A 55 -0.44 1.24 -6.90
N ARG A 56 0.88 1.11 -7.14
CA ARG A 56 1.75 0.23 -6.38
C ARG A 56 2.06 0.79 -4.99
N ILE A 57 1.99 2.10 -4.82
CA ILE A 57 2.29 2.80 -3.56
C ILE A 57 1.27 3.93 -3.28
N PRO A 58 -0.03 3.63 -3.06
CA PRO A 58 -1.08 4.65 -2.93
C PRO A 58 -0.90 5.62 -1.76
N LEU A 59 -0.18 5.24 -0.71
CA LEU A 59 0.11 6.08 0.46
C LEU A 59 1.44 6.82 0.29
N SER A 60 2.52 6.10 -0.03
CA SER A 60 3.87 6.66 -0.17
C SER A 60 3.95 7.67 -1.31
N SER A 61 3.11 7.54 -2.36
CA SER A 61 3.05 8.51 -3.47
C SER A 61 2.12 9.71 -3.24
N THR A 62 1.66 9.92 -2.00
CA THR A 62 0.85 11.11 -1.63
C THR A 62 1.64 12.39 -1.83
N CYS A 63 1.00 13.41 -2.42
CA CYS A 63 1.60 14.74 -2.54
C CYS A 63 1.11 15.65 -1.41
N GLU A 64 2.03 16.09 -0.55
CA GLU A 64 1.70 16.79 0.70
C GLU A 64 1.45 18.28 0.55
N ILE A 65 1.91 18.89 -0.55
CA ILE A 65 1.84 20.34 -0.79
C ILE A 65 0.40 20.89 -0.64
N ILE A 66 -0.62 20.07 -0.92
CA ILE A 66 -2.02 20.49 -0.93
C ILE A 66 -2.79 20.02 0.32
N LYS A 67 -2.14 19.39 1.32
CA LYS A 67 -2.83 18.90 2.53
C LYS A 67 -3.66 19.98 3.24
N HIS A 68 -3.21 21.25 3.21
CA HIS A 68 -3.84 22.35 3.93
C HIS A 68 -4.62 23.34 3.04
N LEU A 69 -4.59 23.16 1.71
CA LEU A 69 -4.98 24.23 0.78
C LEU A 69 -6.34 24.04 0.10
N SER A 70 -6.95 22.84 0.16
CA SER A 70 -8.17 22.58 -0.60
C SER A 70 -9.23 21.77 0.16
N PRO A 71 -10.52 22.12 0.02
CA PRO A 71 -11.62 21.28 0.51
C PRO A 71 -11.57 19.89 -0.13
N SER A 72 -11.77 18.85 0.67
CA SER A 72 -11.75 17.45 0.23
C SER A 72 -12.72 17.17 -0.92
N SER A 73 -13.83 17.92 -1.01
CA SER A 73 -14.87 17.76 -2.04
C SER A 73 -14.42 18.08 -3.47
N ARG A 74 -13.33 18.85 -3.66
CA ARG A 74 -12.80 19.20 -4.99
C ARG A 74 -11.65 18.30 -5.45
N ARG A 75 -11.18 17.41 -4.57
CA ARG A 75 -10.01 16.55 -4.82
C ARG A 75 -10.47 15.15 -5.19
N ILE A 76 -9.93 14.65 -6.29
CA ILE A 76 -10.10 13.28 -6.76
C ILE A 76 -8.73 12.62 -6.80
N ILE A 77 -8.59 11.47 -6.13
CA ILE A 77 -7.38 10.66 -6.14
C ILE A 77 -7.43 9.74 -7.35
N ILE A 78 -6.41 9.80 -8.20
CA ILE A 78 -6.26 8.96 -9.38
C ILE A 78 -5.10 7.98 -9.12
N LEU A 79 -5.43 6.70 -8.90
CA LEU A 79 -4.43 5.63 -8.76
C LEU A 79 -4.03 5.16 -10.16
N ASN A 80 -2.95 5.71 -10.70
CA ASN A 80 -2.44 5.36 -12.03
C ASN A 80 -1.54 4.12 -11.99
N LYS A 81 -1.32 3.48 -13.15
CA LYS A 81 -0.53 2.24 -13.32
C LYS A 81 -1.16 1.02 -12.63
N THR A 82 -2.48 0.90 -12.70
CA THR A 82 -3.22 -0.23 -12.13
C THR A 82 -2.82 -1.58 -12.73
N ASP A 83 -2.21 -1.60 -13.91
CA ASP A 83 -1.62 -2.77 -14.56
C ASP A 83 -0.33 -3.26 -13.90
N LEU A 84 0.34 -2.45 -13.08
CA LEU A 84 1.54 -2.84 -12.35
C LEU A 84 1.25 -3.24 -10.89
N ALA A 85 0.07 -2.89 -10.39
CA ALA A 85 -0.34 -3.10 -9.01
C ALA A 85 -1.11 -4.41 -8.83
N ASN A 86 -1.09 -4.97 -7.62
CA ASN A 86 -1.87 -6.15 -7.31
C ASN A 86 -3.38 -5.80 -7.31
N SER A 87 -4.18 -6.54 -8.08
CA SER A 87 -5.61 -6.23 -8.25
C SER A 87 -6.46 -6.40 -6.99
N ILE A 88 -6.05 -7.28 -6.05
CA ILE A 88 -6.75 -7.49 -4.77
C ILE A 88 -6.48 -6.29 -3.86
N GLN A 89 -5.20 -5.96 -3.66
CA GLN A 89 -4.78 -4.82 -2.84
C GLN A 89 -5.32 -3.49 -3.41
N LEU A 90 -5.37 -3.34 -4.74
CA LEU A 90 -5.98 -2.15 -5.37
C LEU A 90 -7.46 -1.98 -4.97
N LYS A 91 -8.24 -3.07 -4.91
CA LYS A 91 -9.64 -3.01 -4.47
C LYS A 91 -9.74 -2.63 -2.99
N GLU A 92 -8.85 -3.15 -2.15
CA GLU A 92 -8.77 -2.78 -0.73
C GLU A 92 -8.47 -1.28 -0.57
N TRP A 93 -7.54 -0.74 -1.36
CA TRP A 93 -7.22 0.68 -1.38
C TRP A 93 -8.39 1.56 -1.84
N LEU A 94 -9.11 1.16 -2.90
CA LEU A 94 -10.28 1.89 -3.36
C LEU A 94 -11.38 1.92 -2.27
N LYS A 95 -11.61 0.78 -1.61
CA LYS A 95 -12.54 0.68 -0.47
C LYS A 95 -12.08 1.54 0.71
N TYR A 96 -10.79 1.58 1.01
CA TYR A 96 -10.23 2.43 2.06
C TYR A 96 -10.49 3.91 1.78
N PHE A 97 -10.24 4.39 0.55
CA PHE A 97 -10.51 5.78 0.20
C PHE A 97 -12.00 6.12 0.25
N GLU A 98 -12.87 5.20 -0.20
CA GLU A 98 -14.32 5.35 -0.09
C GLU A 98 -14.77 5.48 1.37
N GLN A 99 -14.25 4.65 2.27
CA GLN A 99 -14.52 4.73 3.71
C GLN A 99 -14.05 6.05 4.33
N LYS A 100 -12.94 6.62 3.84
CA LYS A 100 -12.43 7.95 4.25
C LYS A 100 -13.18 9.10 3.57
N LYS A 101 -14.25 8.84 2.81
CA LYS A 101 -15.02 9.83 2.04
C LYS A 101 -14.15 10.58 1.01
N CYS A 102 -13.10 9.93 0.52
CA CYS A 102 -12.24 10.43 -0.54
C CYS A 102 -12.66 9.79 -1.86
N LEU A 103 -12.89 10.60 -2.89
CA LEU A 103 -13.15 10.09 -4.23
C LEU A 103 -11.84 9.55 -4.82
N ALA A 104 -11.81 8.25 -5.13
CA ALA A 104 -10.67 7.59 -5.75
C ALA A 104 -11.07 6.84 -7.02
N PHE A 105 -10.19 6.84 -8.03
CA PHE A 105 -10.40 6.13 -9.29
C PHE A 105 -9.09 5.47 -9.76
N GLY A 106 -9.14 4.16 -10.05
CA GLY A 106 -8.00 3.42 -10.59
C GLY A 106 -7.94 3.50 -12.12
N VAL A 107 -6.77 3.80 -12.69
CA VAL A 107 -6.61 3.93 -14.14
C VAL A 107 -5.27 3.37 -14.63
N ASN A 108 -5.28 2.78 -15.82
CA ASN A 108 -4.07 2.57 -16.61
C ASN A 108 -4.01 3.63 -17.73
N SER A 109 -3.07 4.58 -17.61
CA SER A 109 -2.82 5.64 -18.62
C SER A 109 -2.53 5.14 -20.03
N HIS A 110 -2.09 3.89 -20.19
CA HIS A 110 -1.78 3.29 -21.48
C HIS A 110 -2.95 2.51 -22.10
N LYS A 111 -4.01 2.23 -21.33
CA LYS A 111 -5.18 1.49 -21.81
C LYS A 111 -6.32 2.44 -22.18
N LYS A 112 -6.64 2.52 -23.49
CA LYS A 112 -7.64 3.44 -24.03
C LYS A 112 -9.02 3.33 -23.35
N ASP A 113 -9.48 2.12 -23.04
CA ASP A 113 -10.82 1.92 -22.46
C ASP A 113 -10.90 2.45 -21.02
N ASN A 114 -9.87 2.25 -20.20
CA ASN A 114 -9.77 2.85 -18.87
C ASN A 114 -9.77 4.38 -18.91
N ILE A 115 -9.13 4.97 -19.91
CA ILE A 115 -9.11 6.43 -20.07
C ILE A 115 -10.48 6.96 -20.52
N LYS A 116 -11.22 6.22 -21.35
CA LYS A 116 -12.62 6.56 -21.67
C LYS A 116 -13.51 6.50 -20.43
N GLU A 117 -13.37 5.46 -19.60
CA GLU A 117 -14.09 5.34 -18.33
C GLU A 117 -13.79 6.52 -17.40
N LEU A 118 -12.50 6.87 -17.26
CA LEU A 118 -12.09 8.05 -16.48
C LEU A 118 -12.65 9.35 -17.07
N LEU A 119 -12.61 9.53 -18.39
CA LEU A 119 -13.15 10.73 -19.04
C LEU A 119 -14.66 10.88 -18.77
N ASN A 120 -15.42 9.79 -18.88
CA ASN A 120 -16.86 9.77 -18.57
C ASN A 120 -17.11 10.11 -17.09
N PHE A 121 -16.32 9.54 -16.19
CA PHE A 121 -16.37 9.85 -14.76
C PHE A 121 -16.09 11.33 -14.48
N LEU A 122 -15.03 11.90 -15.08
CA LEU A 122 -14.69 13.32 -14.92
C LEU A 122 -15.80 14.21 -15.49
N GLN A 123 -16.36 13.88 -16.65
CA GLN A 123 -17.49 14.62 -17.23
C GLN A 123 -18.75 14.55 -16.36
N ALA A 124 -19.01 13.43 -15.69
CA ALA A 124 -20.09 13.33 -14.71
C ALA A 124 -19.85 14.26 -13.51
N ARG A 125 -18.65 14.24 -12.91
CA ARG A 125 -18.27 15.14 -11.81
C ARG A 125 -18.33 16.62 -12.21
N VAL A 126 -17.94 16.95 -13.43
CA VAL A 126 -18.01 18.32 -13.95
C VAL A 126 -19.46 18.80 -14.09
N ARG A 127 -20.41 17.91 -14.41
CA ARG A 127 -21.85 18.26 -14.49
C ARG A 127 -22.47 18.53 -13.12
N GLU A 128 -21.90 18.00 -12.05
CA GLU A 128 -22.33 18.23 -10.66
C GLU A 128 -21.84 19.59 -10.11
N LEU A 129 -20.90 20.26 -10.79
CA LEU A 129 -20.42 21.57 -10.38
C LEU A 129 -21.54 22.63 -10.52
N PRO A 130 -21.69 23.54 -9.54
CA PRO A 130 -22.67 24.62 -9.64
C PRO A 130 -22.35 25.49 -10.85
N LYS A 131 -23.36 25.72 -11.71
CA LYS A 131 -23.23 26.61 -12.87
C LYS A 131 -23.09 28.05 -12.39
N ILE A 132 -21.92 28.65 -12.61
CA ILE A 132 -21.69 30.06 -12.28
C ILE A 132 -21.97 30.87 -13.56
N GLY A 133 -23.21 31.33 -13.72
CA GLY A 133 -23.63 32.21 -14.82
C GLY A 133 -24.25 31.53 -16.05
N HIS A 134 -24.55 32.35 -17.08
CA HIS A 134 -25.32 31.98 -18.28
C HIS A 134 -24.48 31.76 -19.56
N GLY A 135 -23.16 31.53 -19.44
CA GLY A 135 -22.25 31.33 -20.60
C GLY A 135 -21.60 29.94 -20.66
N ASP A 136 -20.92 29.65 -21.78
CA ASP A 136 -20.06 28.47 -21.95
C ASP A 136 -18.86 28.54 -20.99
N GLN A 137 -19.05 28.00 -19.78
CA GLN A 137 -18.01 27.98 -18.75
C GLN A 137 -16.89 27.03 -19.17
N THR A 138 -15.67 27.56 -19.29
CA THR A 138 -14.48 26.74 -19.48
C THR A 138 -14.08 26.14 -18.14
N ILE A 139 -14.15 24.81 -18.05
CA ILE A 139 -13.79 24.05 -16.86
C ILE A 139 -12.31 23.69 -16.94
N THR A 140 -11.62 23.83 -15.81
CA THR A 140 -10.20 23.51 -15.70
C THR A 140 -9.97 22.49 -14.60
N LEU A 141 -9.37 21.37 -14.98
CA LEU A 141 -8.88 20.32 -14.10
C LEU A 141 -7.36 20.47 -13.98
N MET A 142 -6.80 20.25 -12.80
CA MET A 142 -5.34 20.27 -12.63
C MET A 142 -4.84 18.93 -12.13
N LEU A 143 -3.92 18.33 -12.89
CA LEU A 143 -3.16 17.16 -12.47
C LEU A 143 -2.01 17.61 -11.57
N PHE A 144 -1.85 17.00 -10.41
CA PHE A 144 -0.71 17.23 -9.53
C PHE A 144 -0.31 15.91 -8.85
N GLY A 145 0.92 15.86 -8.32
CA GLY A 145 1.48 14.64 -7.73
C GLY A 145 3.00 14.60 -7.85
N ILE A 146 3.62 13.63 -7.18
CA ILE A 146 5.08 13.45 -7.18
C ILE A 146 5.62 13.11 -8.59
N PRO A 147 6.94 13.18 -8.84
CA PRO A 147 7.54 12.73 -10.09
C PRO A 147 7.18 11.28 -10.47
N ASN A 148 7.15 10.98 -11.76
CA ASN A 148 7.01 9.63 -12.34
C ASN A 148 5.74 8.81 -12.00
N VAL A 149 4.75 9.37 -11.30
CA VAL A 149 3.41 8.73 -11.15
C VAL A 149 2.61 8.64 -12.46
N GLY A 150 3.04 9.36 -13.50
CA GLY A 150 2.44 9.32 -14.84
C GLY A 150 1.44 10.44 -15.15
N LYS A 151 1.60 11.62 -14.54
CA LYS A 151 0.77 12.82 -14.81
C LYS A 151 0.73 13.19 -16.30
N SER A 152 1.89 13.38 -16.92
CA SER A 152 1.99 13.77 -18.33
C SER A 152 1.50 12.67 -19.28
N ALA A 153 1.69 11.39 -18.93
CA ALA A 153 1.13 10.27 -19.68
C ALA A 153 -0.41 10.27 -19.63
N LEU A 154 -0.98 10.48 -18.43
CA LEU A 154 -2.42 10.60 -18.23
C LEU A 154 -3.00 11.81 -18.99
N ALA A 155 -2.33 12.96 -18.91
CA ALA A 155 -2.72 14.19 -19.60
C ALA A 155 -2.77 13.99 -21.12
N ASN A 156 -1.73 13.35 -21.68
CA ASN A 156 -1.66 13.00 -23.10
C ASN A 156 -2.77 12.04 -23.54
N SER A 157 -3.01 10.99 -22.75
CA SER A 157 -4.05 10.00 -23.07
C SER A 157 -5.45 10.61 -23.00
N LEU A 158 -5.74 11.44 -21.99
CA LEU A 158 -6.99 12.19 -21.88
C LEU A 158 -7.16 13.17 -23.05
N HIS A 159 -6.11 13.89 -23.43
CA HIS A 159 -6.12 14.80 -24.57
C HIS A 159 -6.40 14.08 -25.89
N GLN A 160 -5.72 12.95 -26.12
CA GLN A 160 -5.89 12.17 -27.34
C GLN A 160 -7.31 11.60 -27.45
N ILE A 161 -7.82 10.96 -26.39
CA ILE A 161 -9.15 10.34 -26.41
C ILE A 161 -10.25 11.40 -26.44
N GLY A 162 -10.11 12.46 -25.66
CA GLY A 162 -11.06 13.57 -25.62
C GLY A 162 -11.24 14.26 -26.97
N ARG A 163 -10.14 14.48 -27.72
CA ARG A 163 -10.17 15.03 -29.07
C ARG A 163 -10.83 14.09 -30.09
N ILE A 164 -10.57 12.79 -30.01
CA ILE A 164 -11.20 11.79 -30.88
C ILE A 164 -12.72 11.82 -30.68
N SER A 165 -13.17 11.82 -29.41
CA SER A 165 -14.59 11.93 -29.08
C SER A 165 -15.23 13.24 -29.54
N ALA A 166 -14.45 14.32 -29.72
CA ALA A 166 -14.92 15.62 -30.17
C ALA A 166 -14.71 15.89 -31.68
N ALA A 167 -14.20 14.93 -32.45
CA ALA A 167 -13.89 15.05 -33.89
C ALA A 167 -13.02 16.27 -34.28
N GLU A 168 -12.17 16.78 -33.37
CA GLU A 168 -11.37 17.98 -33.61
C GLU A 168 -10.15 17.70 -34.51
N LYS A 169 -10.09 18.35 -35.68
CA LYS A 169 -8.94 18.30 -36.62
C LYS A 169 -7.79 19.21 -36.13
N GLY A 170 -6.53 18.85 -36.44
CA GLY A 170 -5.33 19.65 -36.12
C GLY A 170 -4.16 18.87 -35.51
N ARG A 171 -3.00 19.51 -35.32
CA ARG A 171 -1.79 18.90 -34.74
C ARG A 171 -1.98 18.62 -33.24
N LEU A 172 -1.75 17.39 -32.81
CA LEU A 172 -1.77 17.00 -31.40
C LEU A 172 -0.64 17.70 -30.64
N LYS A 173 -1.00 18.39 -29.55
CA LYS A 173 -0.02 18.84 -28.56
C LYS A 173 0.26 17.67 -27.62
N HIS A 174 1.53 17.40 -27.35
CA HIS A 174 1.95 16.33 -26.46
C HIS A 174 2.83 16.90 -25.35
N ALA A 175 2.49 16.56 -24.11
CA ALA A 175 3.36 16.73 -22.96
C ALA A 175 4.52 15.72 -23.03
N ILE A 176 5.68 16.10 -22.48
CA ILE A 176 6.86 15.23 -22.45
C ILE A 176 6.63 14.12 -21.43
N VAL A 177 6.89 12.87 -21.83
CA VAL A 177 6.78 11.69 -20.95
C VAL A 177 8.14 11.00 -20.93
N SER A 178 8.66 10.77 -19.73
CA SER A 178 9.98 10.16 -19.53
C SER A 178 9.97 9.34 -18.24
N PRO A 179 10.76 8.24 -18.17
CA PRO A 179 10.99 7.52 -16.93
C PRO A 179 11.90 8.29 -15.95
N HIS A 180 12.57 9.36 -16.40
CA HIS A 180 13.44 10.16 -15.54
C HIS A 180 12.66 11.28 -14.83
N PRO A 181 12.85 11.47 -13.52
CA PRO A 181 12.15 12.51 -12.77
C PRO A 181 12.65 13.91 -13.15
N GLY A 182 11.74 14.88 -13.21
CA GLY A 182 12.05 16.31 -13.44
C GLY A 182 11.91 16.80 -14.89
N GLU A 183 11.40 15.98 -15.80
CA GLU A 183 11.32 16.31 -17.23
C GLU A 183 10.21 17.31 -17.58
N THR A 184 9.10 17.29 -16.84
CA THR A 184 8.03 18.28 -16.97
C THR A 184 8.42 19.55 -16.21
N LYS A 185 8.83 20.59 -16.93
CA LYS A 185 9.30 21.86 -16.33
C LYS A 185 8.24 22.95 -16.21
N ASN A 186 7.30 23.01 -17.17
CA ASN A 186 6.28 24.05 -17.25
C ASN A 186 4.88 23.48 -17.08
N ILE A 187 3.96 24.30 -16.57
CA ILE A 187 2.53 23.96 -16.52
C ILE A 187 1.93 24.18 -17.91
N SER A 188 1.28 23.16 -18.46
CA SER A 188 0.70 23.21 -19.81
C SER A 188 -0.76 22.78 -19.83
N GLY A 189 -1.60 23.47 -20.60
CA GLY A 189 -3.03 23.16 -20.72
C GLY A 189 -3.35 22.35 -21.97
N LEU A 190 -4.05 21.24 -21.79
CA LEU A 190 -4.52 20.34 -22.84
C LEU A 190 -6.05 20.26 -22.82
N LYS A 191 -6.70 20.49 -23.97
CA LYS A 191 -8.16 20.40 -24.08
C LYS A 191 -8.61 18.93 -24.15
N ILE A 192 -9.58 18.53 -23.33
CA ILE A 192 -10.07 17.14 -23.27
C ILE A 192 -11.56 17.00 -23.61
N ALA A 193 -12.33 18.09 -23.64
CA ALA A 193 -13.72 18.10 -24.11
C ALA A 193 -14.10 19.49 -24.64
N SER A 194 -15.10 19.55 -25.51
CA SER A 194 -15.56 20.80 -26.14
C SER A 194 -16.94 21.26 -25.66
N HIS A 195 -17.80 20.34 -25.21
CA HIS A 195 -19.15 20.66 -24.76
C HIS A 195 -19.48 19.86 -23.47
N PRO A 196 -19.23 20.42 -22.27
CA PRO A 196 -18.60 21.72 -22.02
C PRO A 196 -17.11 21.72 -22.35
N SER A 197 -16.53 22.92 -22.49
CA SER A 197 -15.09 23.09 -22.75
C SER A 197 -14.30 22.72 -21.50
N ILE A 198 -13.53 21.62 -21.55
CA ILE A 198 -12.74 21.12 -20.40
C ILE A 198 -11.26 21.09 -20.78
N TYR A 199 -10.44 21.71 -19.94
CA TYR A 199 -8.97 21.68 -20.02
C TYR A 199 -8.37 20.95 -18.83
N VAL A 200 -7.30 20.21 -19.09
CA VAL A 200 -6.43 19.59 -18.09
C VAL A 200 -5.10 20.34 -18.07
N LEU A 201 -4.69 20.80 -16.89
CA LEU A 201 -3.37 21.37 -16.65
C LEU A 201 -2.43 20.24 -16.21
N ASP A 202 -1.42 19.94 -17.03
CA ASP A 202 -0.30 19.09 -16.65
C ASP A 202 0.72 19.92 -15.86
N THR A 203 1.15 19.41 -14.72
CA THR A 203 2.07 20.12 -13.81
C THR A 203 3.36 19.32 -13.58
N PRO A 204 4.48 20.01 -13.28
CA PRO A 204 5.70 19.36 -12.83
C PRO A 204 5.48 18.43 -11.63
N GLY A 205 6.26 17.36 -11.56
CA GLY A 205 6.30 16.53 -10.35
C GLY A 205 7.03 17.23 -9.21
N VAL A 206 6.43 17.24 -8.03
CA VAL A 206 6.94 17.94 -6.86
C VAL A 206 6.91 17.05 -5.63
N PHE A 207 7.95 17.11 -4.81
CA PHE A 207 8.04 16.46 -3.49
C PHE A 207 7.84 17.52 -2.39
N SER A 208 7.53 17.07 -1.17
CA SER A 208 7.54 17.91 0.02
C SER A 208 8.98 18.27 0.41
N SER A 209 9.16 19.40 1.09
CA SER A 209 10.43 19.74 1.74
C SER A 209 10.65 18.93 3.03
N GLU A 210 9.59 18.33 3.58
CA GLU A 210 9.66 17.54 4.80
C GLU A 210 10.38 16.20 4.55
N ILE A 211 11.07 15.73 5.59
CA ILE A 211 11.78 14.45 5.56
C ILE A 211 10.73 13.35 5.66
N LEU A 212 10.73 12.45 4.68
CA LEU A 212 9.82 11.32 4.64
C LEU A 212 10.38 10.13 5.45
N ASP A 213 9.48 9.25 5.85
CA ASP A 213 9.84 8.00 6.51
C ASP A 213 10.74 7.11 5.63
N ALA A 214 11.61 6.31 6.25
CA ALA A 214 12.56 5.46 5.54
C ALA A 214 11.86 4.46 4.60
N GLU A 215 10.70 3.92 5.00
CA GLU A 215 9.90 3.03 4.17
C GLU A 215 9.33 3.75 2.95
N VAL A 216 8.76 4.94 3.16
CA VAL A 216 8.23 5.80 2.09
C VAL A 216 9.33 6.13 1.08
N CYS A 217 10.50 6.58 1.55
CA CYS A 217 11.67 6.87 0.72
C CYS A 217 12.11 5.64 -0.11
N SER A 218 12.17 4.47 0.53
CA SER A 218 12.55 3.21 -0.14
C SER A 218 11.55 2.81 -1.22
N ASN A 219 10.25 2.96 -0.94
CA ASN A 219 9.17 2.68 -1.90
C ASN A 219 9.17 3.67 -3.08
N LEU A 220 9.43 4.95 -2.82
CA LEU A 220 9.58 5.98 -3.85
C LEU A 220 10.79 5.73 -4.75
N ALA A 221 11.92 5.30 -4.19
CA ALA A 221 13.10 4.93 -4.96
C ALA A 221 12.84 3.66 -5.78
N LEU A 222 12.30 2.60 -5.19
CA LEU A 222 12.02 1.35 -5.90
C LEU A 222 11.05 1.55 -7.08
N THR A 223 10.02 2.39 -6.92
CA THR A 223 9.06 2.71 -7.99
C THR A 223 9.59 3.66 -9.06
N GLY A 224 10.77 4.27 -8.83
CA GLY A 224 11.46 5.15 -9.75
C GLY A 224 11.05 6.62 -9.65
N ALA A 225 10.36 7.03 -8.58
CA ALA A 225 10.08 8.45 -8.33
C ALA A 225 11.34 9.22 -7.91
N ILE A 226 12.24 8.55 -7.20
CA ILE A 226 13.60 9.03 -6.86
C ILE A 226 14.60 8.33 -7.79
N LYS A 227 15.66 9.03 -8.18
CA LYS A 227 16.69 8.49 -9.08
C LYS A 227 17.51 7.39 -8.41
N ASP A 228 17.74 6.30 -9.14
CA ASP A 228 18.44 5.11 -8.64
C ASP A 228 19.87 5.39 -8.18
N CYS A 229 20.57 6.30 -8.87
CA CYS A 229 21.94 6.69 -8.55
C CYS A 229 22.13 7.33 -7.16
N LEU A 230 21.06 7.81 -6.53
CA LEU A 230 21.12 8.38 -5.18
C LEU A 230 21.21 7.32 -4.09
N VAL A 231 20.73 6.11 -4.38
CA VAL A 231 20.62 5.01 -3.42
C VAL A 231 21.65 3.93 -3.72
N GLY A 232 21.88 3.65 -5.01
CA GLY A 232 22.56 2.47 -5.49
C GLY A 232 21.57 1.51 -6.16
N GLU A 233 21.82 1.18 -7.43
CA GLU A 233 20.97 0.24 -8.18
C GLU A 233 20.99 -1.14 -7.55
N VAL A 234 22.15 -1.57 -7.03
CA VAL A 234 22.33 -2.89 -6.41
C VAL A 234 21.49 -2.99 -5.14
N GLU A 235 21.59 -2.02 -4.23
CA GLU A 235 20.77 -1.97 -3.01
C GLU A 235 19.27 -1.97 -3.31
N LEU A 236 18.84 -1.23 -4.33
CA LEU A 236 17.43 -1.21 -4.75
C LEU A 236 16.98 -2.54 -5.32
N ALA A 237 17.85 -3.23 -6.08
CA ALA A 237 17.58 -4.55 -6.61
C ALA A 237 17.53 -5.62 -5.51
N GLU A 238 18.43 -5.57 -4.52
CA GLU A 238 18.37 -6.42 -3.32
C GLU A 238 17.08 -6.17 -2.52
N TYR A 239 16.69 -4.90 -2.36
CA TYR A 239 15.43 -4.55 -1.71
C TYR A 239 14.23 -5.12 -2.46
N PHE A 240 14.20 -5.00 -3.79
CA PHE A 240 13.16 -5.63 -4.60
C PHE A 240 13.13 -7.15 -4.43
N LEU A 241 14.28 -7.82 -4.49
CA LEU A 241 14.35 -9.28 -4.32
C LEU A 241 13.89 -9.72 -2.93
N SER A 242 14.16 -8.95 -1.87
CA SER A 242 13.61 -9.22 -0.55
C SER A 242 12.07 -9.18 -0.53
N ILE A 243 11.45 -8.23 -1.25
CA ILE A 243 9.99 -8.15 -1.40
C ILE A 243 9.48 -9.32 -2.25
N PHE A 244 10.16 -9.61 -3.35
CA PHE A 244 9.84 -10.70 -4.27
C PHE A 244 9.79 -12.05 -3.55
N ASN A 245 10.82 -12.35 -2.74
CA ASN A 245 10.95 -13.61 -2.02
C ASN A 245 9.92 -13.79 -0.90
N LEU A 246 9.50 -12.69 -0.28
CA LEU A 246 8.42 -12.68 0.72
C LEU A 246 7.01 -12.70 0.09
N SER A 247 6.92 -12.48 -1.24
CA SER A 247 5.64 -12.44 -1.95
C SER A 247 5.19 -13.83 -2.43
N ASN A 248 3.92 -13.95 -2.82
CA ASN A 248 3.42 -15.15 -3.49
C ASN A 248 3.41 -15.00 -5.03
N GLU A 249 3.95 -13.92 -5.59
CA GLU A 249 3.87 -13.63 -7.04
C GLU A 249 4.67 -14.65 -7.86
N TYR A 250 5.87 -15.02 -7.40
CA TYR A 250 6.74 -15.98 -8.08
C TYR A 250 6.12 -17.36 -8.22
N LYS A 251 5.22 -17.77 -7.31
CA LYS A 251 4.55 -19.08 -7.33
C LYS A 251 3.71 -19.28 -8.60
N LYS A 252 3.27 -18.19 -9.25
CA LYS A 252 2.56 -18.22 -10.54
C LYS A 252 3.44 -18.78 -11.67
N TRP A 253 4.76 -18.78 -11.49
CA TRP A 253 5.74 -19.22 -12.48
C TRP A 253 6.09 -20.71 -12.39
N ALA A 254 5.46 -21.47 -11.48
CA ALA A 254 5.69 -22.91 -11.36
C ALA A 254 5.52 -23.67 -12.69
N LYS A 255 4.55 -23.26 -13.52
CA LYS A 255 4.30 -23.84 -14.84
C LYS A 255 5.44 -23.60 -15.84
N LEU A 256 6.22 -22.52 -15.67
CA LEU A 256 7.37 -22.23 -16.52
C LEU A 256 8.56 -23.16 -16.25
N SER A 257 8.64 -23.75 -15.06
CA SER A 257 9.66 -24.76 -14.74
C SER A 257 9.27 -26.15 -15.24
N LEU A 258 7.95 -26.46 -15.31
CA LEU A 258 7.42 -27.72 -15.86
C LEU A 258 7.48 -27.78 -17.39
N ALA A 259 7.37 -26.63 -18.07
CA ALA A 259 7.60 -26.54 -19.50
C ALA A 259 9.11 -26.59 -19.77
N GLY A 260 9.62 -27.80 -20.02
CA GLY A 260 11.00 -28.01 -20.47
C GLY A 260 11.38 -27.07 -21.63
N ALA A 261 12.67 -26.80 -21.77
CA ALA A 261 13.24 -25.73 -22.60
C ALA A 261 13.08 -25.85 -24.14
N ASP A 262 12.07 -26.55 -24.66
CA ASP A 262 12.08 -26.98 -26.06
C ASP A 262 10.73 -26.96 -26.79
N ASP A 263 10.00 -25.84 -26.69
CA ASP A 263 9.00 -25.52 -27.71
C ASP A 263 9.26 -24.11 -28.24
N CYS A 264 10.13 -24.01 -29.25
CA CYS A 264 10.47 -22.77 -29.91
C CYS A 264 10.51 -23.01 -31.42
N SER A 265 9.57 -22.38 -32.13
CA SER A 265 9.39 -22.54 -33.58
C SER A 265 10.62 -22.01 -34.35
N GLU A 266 10.89 -22.52 -35.56
CA GLU A 266 12.02 -22.07 -36.41
C GLU A 266 12.06 -20.55 -36.66
N LEU A 267 10.89 -19.89 -36.60
CA LEU A 267 10.77 -18.44 -36.75
C LEU A 267 11.39 -17.67 -35.56
N GLU A 268 11.24 -18.18 -34.34
CA GLU A 268 11.79 -17.57 -33.13
C GLU A 268 13.31 -17.73 -33.05
N ARG A 269 13.87 -18.82 -33.60
CA ARG A 269 15.33 -19.01 -33.71
C ARG A 269 16.00 -17.95 -34.60
N ARG A 270 15.31 -17.44 -35.63
CA ARG A 270 15.80 -16.35 -36.50
C ARG A 270 15.73 -14.98 -35.82
N GLN A 271 14.67 -14.69 -35.06
CA GLN A 271 14.55 -13.44 -34.29
C GLN A 271 15.51 -13.36 -33.10
N LYS A 272 15.82 -14.50 -32.44
CA LYS A 272 16.77 -14.59 -31.32
C LYS A 272 18.17 -14.06 -31.61
N ARG A 273 18.64 -14.11 -32.88
CA ARG A 273 19.99 -13.64 -33.24
C ARG A 273 20.09 -12.12 -33.38
N GLN A 274 18.98 -11.42 -33.56
CA GLN A 274 18.98 -10.01 -33.97
C GLN A 274 18.93 -9.04 -32.76
N TYR A 275 18.52 -9.49 -31.57
CA TYR A 275 18.35 -8.64 -30.37
C TYR A 275 18.74 -9.35 -29.06
N LEU A 276 19.89 -10.04 -29.02
CA LEU A 276 20.37 -10.76 -27.82
C LEU A 276 20.60 -9.86 -26.59
N THR A 277 20.74 -8.55 -26.77
CA THR A 277 21.09 -7.58 -25.71
C THR A 277 19.89 -6.94 -25.01
N ASP A 278 18.69 -7.04 -25.60
CA ASP A 278 17.46 -6.47 -25.06
C ASP A 278 16.83 -7.41 -24.04
N HIS A 279 16.95 -7.08 -22.75
CA HIS A 279 16.42 -7.91 -21.65
C HIS A 279 14.89 -7.88 -21.54
N THR A 280 14.21 -7.03 -22.30
CA THR A 280 12.74 -6.90 -22.25
C THR A 280 12.01 -7.90 -23.15
N GLN A 281 12.76 -8.66 -23.96
CA GLN A 281 12.22 -9.70 -24.84
C GLN A 281 11.58 -10.85 -24.03
N ASP A 282 10.42 -11.32 -24.48
CA ASP A 282 9.60 -12.29 -23.73
C ASP A 282 10.35 -13.58 -23.38
N PHE A 283 11.22 -14.07 -24.27
CA PHE A 283 12.01 -15.27 -24.00
C PHE A 283 13.06 -15.06 -22.91
N ILE A 284 13.69 -13.87 -22.83
CA ILE A 284 14.65 -13.52 -21.76
C ILE A 284 13.90 -13.33 -20.45
N VAL A 285 12.76 -12.62 -20.48
CA VAL A 285 11.91 -12.43 -19.30
C VAL A 285 11.42 -13.76 -18.75
N ASN A 286 10.97 -14.68 -19.61
CA ASN A 286 10.54 -16.01 -19.18
C ASN A 286 11.70 -16.86 -18.64
N LYS A 287 12.90 -16.76 -19.23
CA LYS A 287 14.12 -17.38 -18.68
C LYS A 287 14.42 -16.84 -17.28
N ALA A 288 14.41 -15.52 -17.10
CA ALA A 288 14.65 -14.88 -15.80
C ALA A 288 13.61 -15.29 -14.74
N ARG A 289 12.31 -15.27 -15.07
CA ARG A 289 11.23 -15.72 -14.19
C ARG A 289 11.39 -17.18 -13.75
N ARG A 290 11.71 -18.06 -14.69
CA ARG A 290 11.96 -19.48 -14.40
C ARG A 290 13.14 -19.66 -13.45
N MET A 291 14.27 -19.01 -13.75
CA MET A 291 15.48 -19.12 -12.94
C MET A 291 15.31 -18.54 -11.53
N LEU A 292 14.59 -17.42 -11.39
CA LEU A 292 14.23 -16.88 -10.07
C LEU A 292 13.33 -17.86 -9.30
N TYR A 293 12.29 -18.41 -9.93
CA TYR A 293 11.43 -19.40 -9.31
C TYR A 293 12.22 -20.63 -8.82
N GLU A 294 13.10 -21.17 -9.65
CA GLU A 294 13.97 -22.31 -9.32
C GLU A 294 14.92 -21.97 -8.16
N ALA A 295 15.52 -20.77 -8.17
CA ALA A 295 16.40 -20.32 -7.08
C ALA A 295 15.64 -20.28 -5.74
N VAL A 296 14.46 -19.67 -5.69
CA VAL A 296 13.66 -19.55 -4.46
C VAL A 296 13.17 -20.92 -3.99
N THR A 297 12.66 -21.77 -4.89
CA THR A 297 12.13 -23.10 -4.53
C THR A 297 13.21 -24.10 -4.12
N SER A 298 14.45 -23.91 -4.57
CA SER A 298 15.59 -24.72 -4.13
C SER A 298 16.04 -24.41 -2.69
N PHE A 299 15.61 -23.28 -2.13
CA PHE A 299 15.94 -22.85 -0.78
C PHE A 299 14.89 -23.37 0.22
N ASN A 300 15.26 -24.38 1.02
CA ASN A 300 14.38 -24.99 2.03
C ASN A 300 14.54 -24.36 3.44
N SER A 301 14.98 -23.12 3.52
CA SER A 301 15.31 -22.45 4.78
C SER A 301 14.33 -21.32 5.11
N ASP A 302 14.25 -20.96 6.39
CA ASP A 302 13.44 -19.85 6.86
C ASP A 302 13.93 -18.51 6.28
N LEU A 303 13.07 -17.82 5.54
CA LEU A 303 13.38 -16.55 4.87
C LEU A 303 13.30 -15.34 5.82
N GLU A 304 12.91 -15.54 7.08
CA GLU A 304 12.95 -14.49 8.10
C GLU A 304 14.37 -14.18 8.59
N ASP A 305 15.32 -15.09 8.38
CA ASP A 305 16.73 -14.92 8.72
C ASP A 305 17.48 -14.04 7.70
N GLU A 306 18.20 -13.04 8.20
CA GLU A 306 18.91 -12.05 7.38
C GLU A 306 20.05 -12.66 6.55
N GLU A 307 20.80 -13.60 7.11
CA GLU A 307 21.93 -14.25 6.44
C GLU A 307 21.42 -15.21 5.36
N VAL A 308 20.35 -15.96 5.66
CA VAL A 308 19.67 -16.85 4.71
C VAL A 308 19.14 -16.05 3.52
N MET A 309 18.43 -14.94 3.77
CA MET A 309 17.90 -14.08 2.72
C MET A 309 19.02 -13.46 1.88
N SER A 310 20.12 -13.02 2.50
CA SER A 310 21.28 -12.48 1.78
C SER A 310 21.92 -13.52 0.85
N ARG A 311 22.03 -14.78 1.30
CA ARG A 311 22.54 -15.88 0.47
C ARG A 311 21.64 -16.20 -0.71
N LEU A 312 20.32 -16.20 -0.52
CA LEU A 312 19.37 -16.39 -1.60
C LEU A 312 19.49 -15.28 -2.65
N ILE A 313 19.51 -14.01 -2.22
CA ILE A 313 19.65 -12.87 -3.13
C ILE A 313 20.95 -12.96 -3.93
N LYS A 314 22.08 -13.34 -3.31
CA LYS A 314 23.34 -13.57 -4.04
C LYS A 314 23.22 -14.66 -5.12
N ALA A 315 22.50 -15.74 -4.83
CA ALA A 315 22.22 -16.78 -5.81
C ALA A 315 21.30 -16.27 -6.93
N GLU A 316 20.29 -15.46 -6.61
CA GLU A 316 19.39 -14.82 -7.57
C GLU A 316 20.15 -13.89 -8.54
N PHE A 317 21.08 -13.08 -8.05
CA PHE A 317 21.95 -12.27 -8.91
C PHE A 317 22.79 -13.13 -9.87
N ALA A 318 23.32 -14.27 -9.40
CA ALA A 318 24.12 -15.17 -10.22
C ALA A 318 23.30 -15.82 -11.34
N VAL A 319 22.06 -16.25 -11.05
CA VAL A 319 21.17 -16.84 -12.06
C VAL A 319 20.62 -15.78 -13.02
N LEU A 320 20.36 -14.56 -12.55
CA LEU A 320 19.92 -13.45 -13.40
C LEU A 320 21.01 -12.99 -14.37
N ARG A 321 22.28 -13.03 -13.94
CA ARG A 321 23.43 -12.79 -14.83
C ARG A 321 23.41 -13.74 -16.03
N ASP A 322 23.17 -15.03 -15.78
CA ASP A 322 23.02 -16.02 -16.86
C ASP A 322 21.75 -15.79 -17.69
N ALA A 323 20.63 -15.45 -17.04
CA ALA A 323 19.39 -15.13 -17.75
C ALA A 323 19.55 -13.98 -18.75
N PHE A 324 20.33 -12.96 -18.37
CA PHE A 324 20.60 -11.77 -19.19
C PHE A 324 21.79 -11.91 -20.14
N ASN A 325 22.42 -13.09 -20.23
CA ASN A 325 23.58 -13.37 -21.08
C ASN A 325 24.74 -12.39 -20.85
N LEU A 326 25.00 -12.01 -19.59
CA LEU A 326 26.09 -11.09 -19.25
C LEU A 326 27.41 -11.86 -19.03
N PRO A 327 28.54 -11.41 -19.60
CA PRO A 327 29.82 -12.08 -19.43
C PRO A 327 30.34 -11.98 -17.98
N PRO A 328 31.05 -13.01 -17.48
CA PRO A 328 31.55 -13.04 -16.11
C PRO A 328 32.69 -12.03 -15.85
N ASP A 329 33.44 -11.64 -16.88
CA ASP A 329 34.69 -10.85 -16.75
C ASP A 329 34.48 -9.33 -16.75
N SER A 330 33.25 -8.83 -16.62
CA SER A 330 33.02 -7.37 -16.49
C SER A 330 32.91 -6.98 -15.03
N ASP A 331 33.74 -6.04 -14.59
CA ASP A 331 33.74 -5.46 -13.22
C ASP A 331 32.36 -4.91 -12.79
N ASP A 332 31.48 -4.62 -13.75
CA ASP A 332 30.18 -3.97 -13.55
C ASP A 332 28.96 -4.88 -13.80
N HIS A 333 29.14 -6.21 -13.79
CA HIS A 333 28.03 -7.12 -14.11
C HIS A 333 26.88 -7.05 -13.09
N VAL A 334 27.17 -6.82 -11.80
CA VAL A 334 26.15 -6.74 -10.73
C VAL A 334 25.24 -5.53 -10.94
N SER A 335 25.79 -4.35 -11.22
CA SER A 335 25.01 -3.15 -11.52
C SER A 335 24.15 -3.33 -12.76
N LYS A 336 24.68 -3.96 -13.82
CA LYS A 336 23.90 -4.26 -15.03
C LYS A 336 22.75 -5.23 -14.77
N VAL A 337 22.95 -6.25 -13.94
CA VAL A 337 21.87 -7.14 -13.51
C VAL A 337 20.81 -6.35 -12.74
N ALA A 338 21.24 -5.51 -11.79
CA ALA A 338 20.36 -4.68 -10.99
C ALA A 338 19.50 -3.73 -11.85
N ALA A 339 20.13 -2.98 -12.76
CA ALA A 339 19.44 -2.08 -13.71
C ALA A 339 18.40 -2.82 -14.55
N LYS A 340 18.75 -3.98 -15.11
CA LYS A 340 17.84 -4.81 -15.91
C LYS A 340 16.68 -5.34 -15.06
N LEU A 341 16.96 -5.81 -13.84
CA LEU A 341 15.95 -6.30 -12.92
C LEU A 341 14.95 -5.20 -12.53
N LEU A 342 15.44 -4.04 -12.12
CA LEU A 342 14.61 -2.88 -11.76
C LEU A 342 13.76 -2.41 -12.94
N ASN A 343 14.30 -2.43 -14.16
CA ASN A 343 13.55 -2.13 -15.37
C ASN A 343 12.40 -3.14 -15.60
N LEU A 344 12.65 -4.45 -15.46
CA LEU A 344 11.61 -5.47 -15.61
C LEU A 344 10.53 -5.36 -14.52
N TYR A 345 10.92 -5.04 -13.28
CA TYR A 345 9.96 -4.74 -12.21
C TYR A 345 9.08 -3.53 -12.55
N ARG A 346 9.69 -2.39 -12.92
CA ARG A 346 8.96 -1.14 -13.18
C ARG A 346 8.09 -1.18 -14.44
N THR A 347 8.34 -2.12 -15.34
CA THR A 347 7.53 -2.38 -16.54
C THR A 347 6.51 -3.51 -16.34
N GLY A 348 6.37 -4.06 -15.12
CA GLY A 348 5.40 -5.11 -14.79
C GLY A 348 5.75 -6.49 -15.34
N ARG A 349 6.96 -6.65 -15.89
CA ARG A 349 7.45 -7.90 -16.46
C ARG A 349 7.86 -8.91 -15.38
N LEU A 350 7.91 -8.54 -14.10
CA LEU A 350 8.17 -9.46 -12.99
C LEU A 350 6.96 -9.72 -12.09
N GLY A 351 5.75 -9.41 -12.56
CA GLY A 351 4.51 -9.57 -11.79
C GLY A 351 3.95 -8.25 -11.29
N HIS A 352 2.95 -8.34 -10.41
CA HIS A 352 2.18 -7.18 -9.97
C HIS A 352 2.31 -7.01 -8.45
N TYR A 353 2.79 -5.85 -8.02
CA TYR A 353 3.14 -5.61 -6.62
C TYR A 353 2.48 -4.33 -6.14
N THR A 354 1.89 -4.38 -4.95
CA THR A 354 1.52 -3.19 -4.19
C THR A 354 2.32 -3.21 -2.89
N LEU A 355 3.19 -2.22 -2.72
CA LEU A 355 4.14 -2.14 -1.60
C LEU A 355 3.50 -1.52 -0.37
N ASP A 356 2.60 -0.56 -0.55
CA ASP A 356 1.83 -0.03 0.56
C ASP A 356 0.65 -0.96 0.85
N LEU A 357 0.54 -1.38 2.10
CA LEU A 357 -0.58 -2.16 2.56
C LEU A 357 -1.73 -1.21 2.90
N ALA A 358 -2.95 -1.57 2.51
CA ALA A 358 -4.11 -0.78 2.85
C ALA A 358 -4.33 -0.90 4.36
N PRO A 359 -4.44 0.21 5.11
CA PRO A 359 -4.71 0.11 6.53
C PRO A 359 -6.02 -0.65 6.74
N ASN A 360 -6.05 -1.55 7.72
CA ASN A 360 -7.31 -2.17 8.14
C ASN A 360 -8.29 -1.08 8.62
N GLN A 361 -9.57 -1.42 8.87
CA GLN A 361 -10.59 -0.44 9.29
C GLN A 361 -10.16 0.43 10.50
N PHE A 362 -9.23 -0.08 11.31
CA PHE A 362 -8.69 0.58 12.50
C PHE A 362 -7.39 1.35 12.26
N GLY A 363 -6.77 1.22 11.07
CA GLY A 363 -5.50 1.88 10.74
C GLY A 363 -4.28 1.29 11.44
N VAL A 364 -4.40 0.12 12.05
CA VAL A 364 -3.46 -0.33 13.10
C VAL A 364 -2.34 -1.23 12.60
N LEU A 365 -2.48 -1.92 11.46
CA LEU A 365 -1.56 -2.99 11.07
C LEU A 365 -0.98 -2.81 9.67
N HIS A 366 0.32 -3.02 9.56
CA HIS A 366 1.11 -3.10 8.33
C HIS A 366 0.77 -4.37 7.55
N ASP A 367 1.06 -5.56 8.06
CA ASP A 367 0.93 -6.86 7.38
C ASP A 367 -0.22 -7.73 7.91
N GLY A 368 -1.14 -7.13 8.66
CA GLY A 368 -2.20 -7.85 9.37
C GLY A 368 -1.73 -8.56 10.64
N LYS A 369 -0.44 -8.45 11.01
CA LYS A 369 0.13 -8.98 12.26
C LYS A 369 0.85 -7.92 13.10
N GLN A 370 1.58 -7.00 12.48
CA GLN A 370 2.35 -5.95 13.15
C GLN A 370 1.83 -4.54 12.83
N PRO A 371 2.02 -3.55 13.72
CA PRO A 371 1.71 -2.16 13.41
C PRO A 371 2.50 -1.53 12.28
N TYR A 372 2.01 -0.42 11.71
CA TYR A 372 2.82 0.36 10.77
C TYR A 372 4.09 0.86 11.47
N PRO A 373 5.27 0.81 10.81
CA PRO A 373 6.51 1.34 11.39
C PRO A 373 6.40 2.80 11.83
N GLY A 374 5.63 3.61 11.09
CA GLY A 374 5.32 4.99 11.46
C GLY A 374 4.51 5.12 12.76
N ASP A 375 3.61 4.17 13.05
CA ASP A 375 2.86 4.14 14.30
C ASP A 375 3.79 3.82 15.47
N ILE A 376 4.75 2.89 15.29
CA ILE A 376 5.75 2.57 16.32
C ILE A 376 6.61 3.78 16.63
N SER A 377 7.14 4.47 15.61
CA SER A 377 7.92 5.69 15.82
C SER A 377 7.11 6.81 16.46
N ALA A 378 5.82 6.93 16.12
CA ALA A 378 4.91 7.87 16.77
C ALA A 378 4.68 7.52 18.24
N LEU A 379 4.46 6.24 18.57
CA LEU A 379 4.33 5.75 19.94
C LEU A 379 5.60 5.99 20.76
N GLU A 380 6.78 5.74 20.21
CA GLU A 380 8.07 6.04 20.86
C GLU A 380 8.18 7.54 21.20
N LYS A 381 7.84 8.42 20.25
CA LYS A 381 7.84 9.88 20.48
C LYS A 381 6.83 10.28 21.55
N LEU A 382 5.62 9.74 21.50
CA LEU A 382 4.58 10.02 22.49
C LEU A 382 5.01 9.57 23.90
N ALA A 383 5.64 8.40 24.02
CA ALA A 383 6.15 7.87 25.27
C ALA A 383 7.28 8.74 25.83
N THR A 384 8.19 9.18 24.95
CA THR A 384 9.29 10.10 25.33
C THR A 384 8.76 11.44 25.84
N CYS A 385 7.64 11.91 25.31
CA CYS A 385 6.97 13.14 25.73
C CYS A 385 6.06 12.97 26.96
N GLY A 386 5.95 11.76 27.52
CA GLY A 386 5.11 11.47 28.69
C GLY A 386 3.61 11.60 28.42
N ALA A 387 3.17 11.48 27.17
CA ALA A 387 1.76 11.56 26.82
C ALA A 387 0.99 10.38 27.45
N LYS A 388 -0.22 10.62 27.93
CA LYS A 388 -1.12 9.55 28.39
C LYS A 388 -1.99 9.11 27.24
N MET A 389 -2.07 7.80 27.00
CA MET A 389 -2.99 7.25 26.00
C MET A 389 -4.26 6.76 26.70
N ILE A 390 -5.42 7.21 26.23
CA ILE A 390 -6.72 6.75 26.72
C ILE A 390 -7.34 5.89 25.64
N LEU A 391 -7.70 4.65 25.97
CA LEU A 391 -8.30 3.71 25.04
C LEU A 391 -9.71 3.38 25.52
N ASP A 392 -10.72 3.82 24.77
CA ASP A 392 -12.15 3.75 25.12
C ASP A 392 -12.92 2.71 24.27
N GLN A 393 -14.04 2.27 24.83
CA GLN A 393 -15.00 1.17 24.59
C GLN A 393 -15.09 0.45 23.24
N CYS A 394 -14.58 0.96 22.13
CA CYS A 394 -14.70 0.30 20.84
C CYS A 394 -13.54 -0.63 20.51
N VAL A 395 -12.40 -0.58 21.22
CA VAL A 395 -11.23 -1.35 20.77
C VAL A 395 -10.18 -1.80 21.81
N PRO A 396 -10.53 -2.19 23.04
CA PRO A 396 -9.55 -2.76 23.98
C PRO A 396 -9.12 -4.19 23.61
N ASP A 397 -9.84 -4.85 22.69
CA ASP A 397 -9.49 -6.19 22.28
C ASP A 397 -8.08 -6.23 21.67
N PHE A 398 -7.36 -7.31 21.95
CA PHE A 398 -6.08 -7.59 21.31
C PHE A 398 -6.27 -8.19 19.93
N VAL A 399 -7.36 -8.95 19.76
CA VAL A 399 -7.65 -9.74 18.56
C VAL A 399 -9.18 -9.88 18.37
N THR A 400 -9.69 -9.86 17.13
CA THR A 400 -11.07 -10.29 16.80
C THR A 400 -11.06 -11.47 15.82
N VAL A 401 -12.16 -12.20 15.76
CA VAL A 401 -12.39 -13.23 14.73
C VAL A 401 -13.23 -12.63 13.60
N GLU A 402 -12.63 -12.46 12.42
CA GLU A 402 -13.35 -12.12 11.19
C GLU A 402 -13.12 -13.24 10.17
N ALA A 403 -14.18 -13.90 9.71
CA ALA A 403 -14.12 -14.99 8.71
C ALA A 403 -13.10 -16.11 9.04
N ARG A 404 -12.99 -16.52 10.31
CA ARG A 404 -12.09 -17.59 10.82
C ARG A 404 -10.59 -17.25 10.83
N ALA A 405 -10.23 -15.97 10.68
CA ALA A 405 -8.87 -15.49 10.89
C ALA A 405 -8.82 -14.54 12.09
N LEU A 406 -7.82 -14.73 12.96
CA LEU A 406 -7.51 -13.81 14.05
C LEU A 406 -6.93 -12.52 13.47
N ARG A 407 -7.58 -11.37 13.73
CA ARG A 407 -7.09 -10.04 13.33
C ARG A 407 -6.69 -9.23 14.56
N VAL A 408 -5.47 -8.69 14.54
CA VAL A 408 -4.95 -7.85 15.62
C VAL A 408 -5.74 -6.53 15.72
N MET A 409 -6.06 -6.11 16.94
CA MET A 409 -6.87 -4.94 17.26
C MET A 409 -6.03 -3.84 17.95
N PRO A 410 -6.49 -2.57 17.95
CA PRO A 410 -5.83 -1.44 18.63
C PRO A 410 -5.34 -1.67 20.06
N GLY A 411 -5.90 -2.61 20.84
CA GLY A 411 -5.33 -3.01 22.13
C GLY A 411 -3.85 -3.43 22.02
N THR A 412 -3.40 -3.94 20.88
CA THR A 412 -1.99 -4.25 20.64
C THR A 412 -1.10 -3.01 20.58
N LEU A 413 -1.58 -1.89 20.03
CA LEU A 413 -0.83 -0.62 20.06
C LEU A 413 -0.69 -0.11 21.48
N ALA A 414 -1.73 -0.27 22.31
CA ALA A 414 -1.68 0.09 23.71
C ALA A 414 -0.71 -0.74 24.53
N ALA A 415 -0.73 -2.06 24.39
CA ALA A 415 0.26 -2.90 25.04
C ALA A 415 1.70 -2.58 24.57
N MET A 416 1.89 -2.21 23.30
CA MET A 416 3.19 -1.75 22.82
C MET A 416 3.59 -0.40 23.44
N TYR A 417 2.65 0.54 23.57
CA TYR A 417 2.89 1.83 24.24
C TYR A 417 3.31 1.65 25.71
N GLU A 418 2.65 0.74 26.44
CA GLU A 418 3.03 0.40 27.82
C GLU A 418 4.44 -0.19 27.90
N LYS A 419 4.80 -1.09 26.97
CA LYS A 419 6.17 -1.65 26.88
C LYS A 419 7.23 -0.60 26.61
N LEU A 420 6.87 0.48 25.92
CA LEU A 420 7.75 1.63 25.67
C LEU A 420 7.81 2.61 26.87
N GLY A 421 7.13 2.30 27.98
CA GLY A 421 7.09 3.13 29.19
C GLY A 421 6.01 4.20 29.20
N GLY A 422 5.12 4.21 28.20
CA GLY A 422 3.97 5.11 28.14
C GLY A 422 2.84 4.69 29.09
N GLU A 423 2.11 5.66 29.63
CA GLU A 423 0.95 5.37 30.50
C GLU A 423 -0.31 5.16 29.63
N VAL A 424 -0.92 3.98 29.72
CA VAL A 424 -2.22 3.69 29.11
C VAL A 424 -3.30 3.62 30.18
N LYS A 425 -4.38 4.36 29.95
CA LYS A 425 -5.63 4.19 30.69
C LYS A 425 -6.60 3.37 29.84
N TRP A 426 -6.78 2.12 30.24
CA TRP A 426 -7.74 1.20 29.65
C TRP A 426 -9.14 1.50 30.17
N MET A 427 -10.09 1.78 29.28
CA MET A 427 -11.50 1.99 29.60
C MET A 427 -12.33 0.98 28.81
N GLY A 428 -12.94 0.02 29.51
CA GLY A 428 -13.71 -1.04 28.88
C GLY A 428 -13.66 -2.35 29.66
N LYS A 429 -14.01 -3.46 29.01
CA LYS A 429 -13.87 -4.80 29.60
C LYS A 429 -12.38 -5.09 29.89
N PRO A 430 -12.02 -5.67 31.04
CA PRO A 430 -12.88 -6.32 32.04
C PRO A 430 -13.35 -5.40 33.18
N ASP A 431 -13.28 -4.08 33.06
CA ASP A 431 -13.73 -3.16 34.11
C ASP A 431 -15.26 -3.23 34.30
N LYS A 432 -15.70 -3.25 35.56
CA LYS A 432 -17.11 -3.27 35.97
C LYS A 432 -17.87 -2.01 35.60
N ILE A 433 -17.20 -0.89 35.31
CA ILE A 433 -17.83 0.40 35.02
C ILE A 433 -18.87 0.26 33.90
N MET A 434 -18.53 -0.41 32.80
CA MET A 434 -19.43 -0.55 31.65
C MET A 434 -20.68 -1.35 32.00
N TYR A 435 -20.52 -2.47 32.70
CA TYR A 435 -21.63 -3.32 33.10
C TYR A 435 -22.56 -2.59 34.08
N LYS A 436 -22.00 -1.83 35.03
CA LYS A 436 -22.78 -0.99 35.95
C LYS A 436 -23.58 0.07 35.21
N SER A 437 -22.94 0.83 34.32
CA SER A 437 -23.63 1.84 33.52
C SER A 437 -24.73 1.23 32.66
N ALA A 438 -24.51 0.07 32.04
CA ALA A 438 -25.52 -0.62 31.23
C ALA A 438 -26.73 -1.07 32.08
N MET A 439 -26.48 -1.64 33.26
CA MET A 439 -27.53 -2.04 34.21
C MET A 439 -28.34 -0.83 34.70
N GLU A 440 -27.66 0.27 35.04
CA GLU A 440 -28.30 1.54 35.45
C GLU A 440 -29.17 2.12 34.34
N MET A 441 -28.68 2.14 33.09
CA MET A 441 -29.42 2.63 31.92
C MET A 441 -30.66 1.79 31.62
N ALA A 442 -30.58 0.48 31.80
CA ALA A 442 -31.69 -0.44 31.57
C ALA A 442 -32.61 -0.60 32.79
N ALA A 443 -32.26 -0.01 33.94
CA ALA A 443 -32.96 -0.15 35.21
C ALA A 443 -33.17 -1.62 35.65
N VAL A 444 -32.12 -2.44 35.51
CA VAL A 444 -32.11 -3.88 35.83
C VAL A 444 -31.05 -4.22 36.89
N ASN A 445 -31.23 -5.34 37.58
CA ASN A 445 -30.23 -5.84 38.52
C ASN A 445 -29.30 -6.86 37.86
N ALA A 446 -28.20 -7.19 38.52
CA ALA A 446 -27.25 -8.19 38.05
C ALA A 446 -27.88 -9.58 37.82
N SER A 447 -28.91 -9.94 38.60
CA SER A 447 -29.68 -11.18 38.44
C SER A 447 -30.46 -11.26 37.14
N ASP A 448 -30.76 -10.12 36.54
CA ASP A 448 -31.57 -10.01 35.32
C ASP A 448 -30.68 -9.94 34.06
N CYS A 449 -29.36 -9.99 34.25
CA CYS A 449 -28.37 -9.74 33.22
C CYS A 449 -27.51 -10.97 32.93
N ILE A 450 -27.21 -11.16 31.64
CA ILE A 450 -26.19 -12.10 31.18
C ILE A 450 -25.25 -11.41 30.20
N ALA A 451 -23.95 -11.55 30.43
CA ALA A 451 -22.92 -11.13 29.49
C ALA A 451 -22.61 -12.26 28.51
N VAL A 452 -22.85 -12.03 27.23
CA VAL A 452 -22.49 -12.96 26.16
C VAL A 452 -21.21 -12.48 25.50
N GLY A 453 -20.22 -13.36 25.35
CA GLY A 453 -18.95 -13.00 24.72
C GLY A 453 -18.05 -14.21 24.48
N ASP A 454 -17.04 -14.01 23.64
CA ASP A 454 -16.11 -15.06 23.23
C ASP A 454 -14.71 -14.92 23.84
N SER A 455 -14.44 -13.84 24.58
CA SER A 455 -13.17 -13.62 25.28
C SER A 455 -13.26 -13.94 26.77
N LEU A 456 -12.44 -14.86 27.27
CA LEU A 456 -12.35 -15.13 28.71
C LEU A 456 -11.76 -13.93 29.47
N HIS A 457 -10.70 -13.33 28.93
CA HIS A 457 -9.96 -12.27 29.60
C HIS A 457 -10.66 -10.90 29.57
N HIS A 458 -11.59 -10.67 28.64
CA HIS A 458 -12.42 -9.46 28.58
C HIS A 458 -13.85 -9.71 29.04
N ASP A 459 -14.63 -10.51 28.29
CA ASP A 459 -16.08 -10.62 28.47
C ASP A 459 -16.44 -11.34 29.77
N ILE A 460 -15.87 -12.54 29.95
CA ILE A 460 -16.20 -13.41 31.08
C ILE A 460 -15.62 -12.83 32.36
N LYS A 461 -14.36 -12.37 32.32
CA LYS A 461 -13.72 -11.70 33.44
C LYS A 461 -14.46 -10.42 33.85
N GLY A 462 -14.92 -9.63 32.87
CA GLY A 462 -15.74 -8.45 33.12
C GLY A 462 -17.08 -8.80 33.77
N ALA A 463 -17.73 -9.86 33.29
CA ALA A 463 -18.97 -10.37 33.87
C ALA A 463 -18.78 -10.84 35.32
N ASN A 464 -17.71 -11.61 35.59
CA ASN A 464 -17.37 -12.05 36.94
C ASN A 464 -17.10 -10.85 37.87
N ALA A 465 -16.36 -9.85 37.40
CA ALA A 465 -16.06 -8.64 38.16
C ALA A 465 -17.31 -7.77 38.43
N ALA A 466 -18.30 -7.81 37.52
CA ALA A 466 -19.57 -7.13 37.65
C ALA A 466 -20.62 -7.92 38.46
N GLY A 467 -20.36 -9.21 38.74
CA GLY A 467 -21.28 -10.09 39.46
C GLY A 467 -22.51 -10.51 38.63
N ILE A 468 -22.40 -10.53 37.31
CA ILE A 468 -23.47 -10.95 36.39
C ILE A 468 -23.20 -12.35 35.83
N ALA A 469 -24.25 -13.05 35.41
CA ALA A 469 -24.09 -14.32 34.72
C ALA A 469 -23.35 -14.12 33.38
N SER A 470 -22.67 -15.14 32.89
CA SER A 470 -21.94 -15.07 31.63
C SER A 470 -22.14 -16.30 30.74
N ALA A 471 -22.26 -16.08 29.44
CA ALA A 471 -22.29 -17.10 28.41
C ALA A 471 -21.04 -16.97 27.53
N PHE A 472 -20.15 -17.95 27.63
CA PHE A 472 -18.92 -18.01 26.86
C PHE A 472 -19.13 -18.71 25.53
N ILE A 473 -18.79 -18.03 24.43
CA ILE A 473 -18.90 -18.57 23.08
C ILE A 473 -17.59 -19.29 22.71
N ALA A 474 -17.56 -20.61 22.90
CA ALA A 474 -16.36 -21.43 22.70
C ALA A 474 -15.84 -21.40 21.25
N GLY A 475 -16.74 -21.24 20.27
CA GLY A 475 -16.40 -21.13 18.85
C GLY A 475 -15.80 -19.78 18.41
N GLY A 476 -15.53 -18.85 19.33
CA GLY A 476 -14.89 -17.56 19.04
C GLY A 476 -13.37 -17.57 19.22
N ILE A 477 -12.78 -16.54 19.86
CA ILE A 477 -11.31 -16.35 19.86
C ILE A 477 -10.49 -17.54 20.40
N HIS A 478 -11.06 -18.34 21.31
CA HIS A 478 -10.39 -19.50 21.92
C HIS A 478 -10.65 -20.82 21.19
N ALA A 479 -11.34 -20.82 20.04
CA ALA A 479 -11.71 -22.04 19.31
C ALA A 479 -10.50 -22.95 19.03
N THR A 480 -9.37 -22.38 18.61
CA THR A 480 -8.13 -23.14 18.35
C THR A 480 -7.53 -23.73 19.62
N GLU A 481 -7.55 -22.99 20.74
CA GLU A 481 -7.03 -23.48 22.03
C GLU A 481 -7.91 -24.61 22.59
N LEU A 482 -9.20 -24.57 22.28
CA LEU A 482 -10.18 -25.61 22.63
C LEU A 482 -10.23 -26.76 21.61
N GLY A 483 -9.38 -26.74 20.56
CA GLY A 483 -9.32 -27.80 19.55
C GLY A 483 -10.51 -27.84 18.59
N LEU A 484 -11.30 -26.78 18.50
CA LEU A 484 -12.50 -26.71 17.67
C LEU A 484 -12.15 -26.36 16.21
N SER A 485 -12.74 -27.09 15.27
CA SER A 485 -12.49 -26.97 13.83
C SER A 485 -13.75 -26.65 13.02
N LYS A 486 -14.94 -26.93 13.56
CA LYS A 486 -16.23 -26.73 12.87
C LYS A 486 -17.12 -25.74 13.63
N PHE A 487 -17.92 -25.00 12.88
CA PHE A 487 -18.93 -24.11 13.46
C PHE A 487 -19.99 -24.92 14.21
N GLY A 488 -20.30 -24.53 15.46
CA GLY A 488 -21.26 -25.23 16.30
C GLY A 488 -20.71 -26.49 16.98
N GLU A 489 -19.40 -26.74 16.88
CA GLU A 489 -18.74 -27.82 17.61
C GLU A 489 -18.71 -27.52 19.11
N VAL A 490 -19.00 -28.55 19.93
CA VAL A 490 -19.07 -28.41 21.39
C VAL A 490 -17.68 -28.65 21.96
N ALA A 491 -17.19 -27.72 22.77
CA ALA A 491 -15.92 -27.86 23.47
C ALA A 491 -16.00 -28.93 24.56
N ASP A 492 -14.89 -29.64 24.78
CA ASP A 492 -14.74 -30.55 25.90
C ASP A 492 -14.69 -29.78 27.24
N ASP A 493 -15.48 -30.21 28.22
CA ASP A 493 -15.64 -29.51 29.50
C ASP A 493 -14.32 -29.38 30.27
N ASN A 494 -13.44 -30.40 30.21
CA ASN A 494 -12.15 -30.34 30.89
C ASN A 494 -11.24 -29.28 30.25
N SER A 495 -11.29 -29.17 28.94
CA SER A 495 -10.54 -28.17 28.17
C SER A 495 -11.01 -26.74 28.48
N VAL A 496 -12.33 -26.54 28.58
CA VAL A 496 -12.90 -25.25 28.99
C VAL A 496 -12.54 -24.92 30.45
N HIS A 497 -12.62 -25.89 31.35
CA HIS A 497 -12.22 -25.69 32.75
C HIS A 497 -10.74 -25.34 32.91
N ALA A 498 -9.85 -26.03 32.18
CA ALA A 498 -8.42 -25.71 32.18
C ALA A 498 -8.15 -24.29 31.69
N LEU A 499 -8.88 -23.86 30.66
CA LEU A 499 -8.74 -22.52 30.10
C LEU A 499 -9.30 -21.43 31.04
N ALA A 500 -10.46 -21.67 31.65
CA ALA A 500 -11.06 -20.79 32.66
C ALA A 500 -10.13 -20.59 33.88
N LEU A 501 -9.47 -21.66 34.34
CA LEU A 501 -8.48 -21.60 35.42
C LEU A 501 -7.24 -20.79 35.02
N LYS A 502 -6.75 -20.98 33.79
CA LYS A 502 -5.60 -20.25 33.25
C LYS A 502 -5.83 -18.74 33.24
N ASP A 503 -7.03 -18.31 32.82
CA ASP A 503 -7.36 -16.88 32.68
C ASP A 503 -7.99 -16.27 33.95
N ASN A 504 -8.25 -17.10 34.97
CA ASN A 504 -8.98 -16.76 36.19
C ASN A 504 -10.33 -16.08 35.87
N ALA A 505 -11.08 -16.69 34.94
CA ALA A 505 -12.37 -16.22 34.46
C ALA A 505 -13.31 -17.43 34.32
N TYR A 506 -14.45 -17.40 34.99
CA TYR A 506 -15.33 -18.55 35.17
C TYR A 506 -16.70 -18.28 34.51
N PRO A 507 -16.96 -18.86 33.33
CA PRO A 507 -18.24 -18.67 32.66
C PRO A 507 -19.38 -19.40 33.38
N THR A 508 -20.58 -18.82 33.39
CA THR A 508 -21.79 -19.49 33.93
C THR A 508 -22.32 -20.54 32.96
N TYR A 509 -22.26 -20.23 31.67
CA TYR A 509 -22.69 -21.09 30.57
C TYR A 509 -21.64 -21.10 29.48
N VAL A 510 -21.57 -22.20 28.74
CA VAL A 510 -20.70 -22.35 27.56
C VAL A 510 -21.59 -22.68 26.37
N LEU A 511 -21.46 -21.91 25.29
CA LEU A 511 -22.21 -22.08 24.06
C LEU A 511 -21.24 -22.36 22.90
N PRO A 512 -21.55 -23.31 22.01
CA PRO A 512 -20.68 -23.63 20.88
C PRO A 512 -20.64 -22.50 19.84
N SER A 513 -21.75 -21.79 19.66
CA SER A 513 -21.86 -20.62 18.80
C SER A 513 -22.99 -19.71 19.27
N PHE A 514 -22.96 -18.45 18.87
CA PHE A 514 -24.04 -17.50 19.10
C PHE A 514 -24.87 -17.37 17.83
N THR A 515 -26.17 -17.66 17.92
CA THR A 515 -27.14 -17.47 16.83
C THR A 515 -28.22 -16.54 17.35
N TRP A 516 -28.41 -15.41 16.65
CA TRP A 516 -29.37 -14.37 17.02
C TRP A 516 -30.80 -14.72 16.60
#